data_AF-A0AAV1QMA3-F1
#
_entry.id   AF-A0AAV1QMA3-F1
#
_cell.length_a   1.000
_cell.length_b   1.000
_cell.length_c   1.000
_cell.angle_alpha   90.00
_cell.angle_beta   90.00
_cell.angle_gamma   90.00
#
_symmetry.space_group_name_H-M   'P 1'
#
loop_
_entity.id
_entity.type
_entity.pdbx_description
1 polymer ?
#
loop_
_entity_poly.entity_id
_entity_poly.type
_entity_poly.pdbx_seq_one_letter_code
_entity_poly.pdbx_strand_id
1 'polypeptide(L)'
;MRSLSSRPPQGSRQRGFLTMDQTRKLLLLLESDPKSSNLPLIGLWLSGVTHVSNPQVWSWCLRFLFSSALKDRVFSDSGCFLLVVFAATHRAPQFFQCRGPGPAPAPGPAPGPGPQLDCQLLTASQCVTLYQ
;
A
#
# COMPACT_ATOMS: atom_id res chain seq x y z
N MET A 1 -37.80 -8.47 -11.56
CA MET A 1 -36.61 -8.37 -12.45
C MET A 1 -35.81 -7.14 -12.06
N ARG A 2 -34.69 -7.27 -11.34
CA ARG A 2 -33.72 -6.18 -11.15
C ARG A 2 -32.53 -6.50 -12.03
N SER A 3 -32.37 -5.70 -13.07
CA SER A 3 -31.25 -5.79 -14.01
C SER A 3 -29.94 -5.61 -13.25
N LEU A 4 -29.07 -6.62 -13.33
CA LEU A 4 -27.70 -6.55 -12.85
C LEU A 4 -26.98 -5.49 -13.67
N SER A 5 -26.71 -4.35 -13.05
CA SER A 5 -25.87 -3.31 -13.62
C SER A 5 -24.52 -3.96 -13.96
N SER A 6 -24.25 -4.12 -15.26
CA SER A 6 -22.99 -4.61 -15.78
C SER A 6 -21.91 -3.61 -15.41
N ARG A 7 -21.25 -3.90 -14.29
CA ARG A 7 -20.03 -3.24 -13.86
C ARG A 7 -19.10 -3.22 -15.08
N PRO A 8 -18.53 -2.06 -15.46
CA PRO A 8 -17.57 -2.02 -16.56
C PRO A 8 -16.50 -3.07 -16.30
N PRO A 9 -15.90 -3.70 -17.34
CA PRO A 9 -14.85 -4.70 -17.13
C PRO A 9 -13.85 -4.08 -16.17
N GLN A 10 -13.85 -4.59 -14.95
CA GLN A 10 -12.96 -4.08 -13.92
C GLN A 10 -11.59 -4.41 -14.45
N GLY A 11 -10.87 -3.43 -14.99
CA GLY A 11 -9.43 -3.52 -15.13
C GLY A 11 -8.94 -4.07 -13.80
N SER A 12 -8.42 -5.29 -13.82
CA SER A 12 -8.44 -6.20 -12.68
C SER A 12 -7.92 -5.46 -11.44
N ARG A 13 -8.79 -5.21 -10.46
CA ARG A 13 -8.38 -4.63 -9.17
C ARG A 13 -7.48 -5.68 -8.54
N GLN A 14 -6.19 -5.48 -8.69
CA GLN A 14 -5.16 -6.34 -8.15
C GLN A 14 -4.45 -5.61 -7.03
N ARG A 15 -3.85 -6.40 -6.15
CA ARG A 15 -3.15 -5.91 -4.98
C ARG A 15 -2.22 -6.98 -4.48
N GLY A 16 -1.30 -6.56 -3.63
CA GLY A 16 -0.49 -7.47 -2.87
C GLY A 16 0.63 -6.73 -2.19
N PHE A 17 1.77 -7.40 -2.09
CA PHE A 17 2.88 -6.96 -1.26
C PHE A 17 4.06 -6.52 -2.12
N LEU A 18 4.92 -5.69 -1.53
CA LEU A 18 6.17 -5.26 -2.13
C LEU A 18 7.33 -5.90 -1.39
N THR A 19 8.29 -6.39 -2.14
CA THR A 19 9.62 -6.77 -1.65
C THR A 19 10.68 -6.12 -2.53
N MET A 20 11.95 -6.24 -2.14
CA MET A 20 13.07 -5.82 -2.96
C MET A 20 13.96 -7.00 -3.30
N ASP A 21 14.46 -7.02 -4.53
CA ASP A 21 15.55 -7.92 -4.88
C ASP A 21 16.91 -7.43 -4.35
N GLN A 22 17.95 -8.22 -4.58
CA GLN A 22 19.32 -7.90 -4.17
C GLN A 22 19.87 -6.63 -4.84
N THR A 23 19.27 -6.19 -5.95
CA THR A 23 19.64 -4.97 -6.68
C THR A 23 18.83 -3.75 -6.26
N ARG A 24 18.03 -3.86 -5.18
CA ARG A 24 17.11 -2.83 -4.69
C ARG A 24 16.00 -2.46 -5.68
N LYS A 25 15.66 -3.35 -6.61
CA LYS A 25 14.48 -3.19 -7.47
C LYS A 25 13.24 -3.69 -6.74
N LEU A 26 12.14 -2.96 -6.91
CA LEU A 26 10.85 -3.34 -6.35
C LEU A 26 10.28 -4.53 -7.10
N LEU A 27 9.86 -5.55 -6.37
CA LEU A 27 9.12 -6.70 -6.88
C LEU A 27 7.69 -6.65 -6.33
N LEU A 28 6.71 -6.76 -7.23
CA LEU A 28 5.29 -6.82 -6.89
C LEU A 28 4.88 -8.28 -6.74
N LEU A 29 4.48 -8.66 -5.53
CA LEU A 29 3.91 -9.96 -5.23
C LEU A 29 2.40 -9.84 -5.20
N LEU A 30 1.68 -10.75 -5.84
CA LEU A 30 0.24 -10.84 -5.68
C LEU A 30 -0.11 -11.27 -4.25
N GLU A 31 -1.29 -10.91 -3.76
CA GLU A 31 -1.78 -11.36 -2.45
C GLU A 31 -1.73 -12.89 -2.29
N SER A 32 -2.02 -13.63 -3.37
CA SER A 32 -2.01 -15.09 -3.40
C SER A 32 -0.62 -15.72 -3.58
N ASP A 33 0.43 -14.92 -3.76
CA ASP A 33 1.77 -15.44 -4.00
C ASP A 33 2.29 -16.12 -2.71
N PRO A 34 2.60 -17.42 -2.72
CA PRO A 34 3.08 -18.12 -1.53
C PRO A 34 4.38 -17.54 -0.97
N LYS A 35 5.19 -16.84 -1.80
CA LYS A 35 6.44 -16.20 -1.38
C LYS A 35 6.21 -15.02 -0.44
N SER A 36 5.01 -14.43 -0.44
CA SER A 36 4.67 -13.29 0.43
C SER A 36 4.81 -13.59 1.92
N SER A 37 4.76 -14.86 2.32
CA SER A 37 4.89 -15.26 3.73
C SER A 37 6.34 -15.34 4.23
N ASN A 38 7.31 -15.41 3.30
CA ASN A 38 8.70 -15.76 3.59
C ASN A 38 9.71 -14.69 3.12
N LEU A 39 9.28 -13.73 2.30
CA LEU A 39 10.14 -12.66 1.82
C LEU A 39 10.01 -11.41 2.71
N PRO A 40 11.08 -10.61 2.86
CA PRO A 40 11.01 -9.35 3.58
C PRO A 40 10.10 -8.38 2.83
N LEU A 41 8.94 -8.10 3.42
CA LEU A 41 7.95 -7.20 2.83
C LEU A 41 8.22 -5.77 3.27
N ILE A 42 8.37 -4.87 2.31
CA ILE A 42 8.63 -3.45 2.56
C ILE A 42 7.37 -2.60 2.36
N GLY A 43 6.25 -3.21 1.94
CA GLY A 43 5.07 -2.43 1.60
C GLY A 43 3.96 -3.17 0.86
N LEU A 44 3.09 -2.37 0.24
CA LEU A 44 1.90 -2.79 -0.49
C LEU A 44 1.83 -2.15 -1.87
N TRP A 45 1.13 -2.82 -2.79
CA TRP A 45 0.68 -2.19 -4.03
C TRP A 45 -0.79 -2.46 -4.29
N LEU A 46 -1.48 -1.51 -4.92
CA LEU A 46 -2.89 -1.61 -5.28
C LEU A 46 -3.14 -1.02 -6.67
N SER A 47 -4.01 -1.65 -7.45
CA SER A 47 -4.50 -1.14 -8.74
C SER A 47 -6.01 -0.94 -8.75
N GLY A 48 -6.47 -0.05 -9.63
CA GLY A 48 -7.90 0.18 -9.85
C GLY A 48 -8.61 0.95 -8.73
N VAL A 49 -7.84 1.67 -7.92
CA VAL A 49 -8.34 2.70 -6.99
C VAL A 49 -8.21 4.09 -7.62
N THR A 50 -8.97 5.06 -7.14
CA THR A 50 -8.94 6.44 -7.66
C THR A 50 -7.84 7.28 -7.01
N HIS A 51 -7.71 7.21 -5.68
CA HIS A 51 -6.74 7.98 -4.89
C HIS A 51 -6.33 7.22 -3.62
N VAL A 52 -5.26 7.67 -2.96
CA VAL A 52 -4.76 7.12 -1.68
C VAL A 52 -5.78 7.24 -0.53
N SER A 53 -6.68 8.22 -0.59
CA SER A 53 -7.76 8.43 0.38
C SER A 53 -8.90 7.39 0.26
N ASN A 54 -8.82 6.47 -0.70
CA ASN A 54 -9.82 5.43 -0.85
C ASN A 54 -9.83 4.50 0.41
N PRO A 55 -10.99 4.24 1.03
CA PRO A 55 -11.09 3.38 2.22
C PRO A 55 -10.50 1.99 2.03
N GLN A 56 -10.48 1.45 0.80
CA GLN A 56 -9.84 0.17 0.52
C GLN A 56 -8.33 0.24 0.74
N VAL A 57 -7.66 1.31 0.30
CA VAL A 57 -6.23 1.51 0.54
C VAL A 57 -5.94 1.48 2.03
N TRP A 58 -6.77 2.18 2.81
CA TRP A 58 -6.65 2.22 4.27
C TRP A 58 -6.80 0.83 4.91
N SER A 59 -7.82 0.07 4.51
CA SER A 59 -8.03 -1.30 5.02
C SER A 59 -6.84 -2.23 4.73
N TRP A 60 -6.21 -2.09 3.56
CA TRP A 60 -5.03 -2.87 3.19
C TRP A 60 -3.80 -2.46 3.98
N CYS A 61 -3.61 -1.17 4.21
CA CYS A 61 -2.55 -0.66 5.07
C CYS A 61 -2.67 -1.19 6.50
N LEU A 62 -3.88 -1.18 7.09
CA LEU A 62 -4.12 -1.77 8.40
C LEU A 62 -3.85 -3.28 8.40
N ARG A 63 -4.28 -4.00 7.37
CA ARG A 63 -3.96 -5.43 7.23
C ARG A 63 -2.46 -5.66 7.16
N PHE A 64 -1.70 -4.85 6.43
CA PHE A 64 -0.25 -4.97 6.38
C PHE A 64 0.39 -4.75 7.76
N LEU A 65 -0.03 -3.69 8.46
CA LEU A 65 0.49 -3.33 9.78
C LEU A 65 0.21 -4.40 10.84
N PHE A 66 -1.02 -4.93 10.87
CA PHE A 66 -1.51 -5.71 12.01
C PHE A 66 -1.71 -7.20 11.75
N SER A 67 -1.61 -7.68 10.50
CA SER A 67 -1.82 -9.10 10.20
C SER A 67 -0.71 -9.98 10.78
N SER A 68 -1.05 -10.94 11.62
CA SER A 68 -0.10 -11.95 12.10
C SER A 68 0.35 -12.93 11.01
N ALA A 69 -0.33 -12.98 9.87
CA ALA A 69 0.04 -13.85 8.75
C ALA A 69 1.32 -13.38 8.02
N LEU A 70 1.69 -12.10 8.14
CA LEU A 70 2.89 -11.54 7.55
C LEU A 70 4.00 -11.57 8.59
N LYS A 71 4.99 -12.43 8.36
CA LYS A 71 6.06 -12.68 9.35
C LYS A 71 7.17 -11.64 9.27
N ASP A 72 7.60 -11.32 8.05
CA ASP A 72 8.76 -10.48 7.81
C ASP A 72 8.33 -9.16 7.15
N ARG A 73 8.13 -8.13 7.99
CA ARG A 73 7.83 -6.77 7.55
C ARG A 73 8.98 -5.87 7.92
N VAL A 74 9.50 -5.19 6.91
CA VAL A 74 10.59 -4.23 7.04
C VAL A 74 9.99 -2.83 7.01
N PHE A 75 10.26 -2.08 8.07
CA PHE A 75 9.90 -0.67 8.18
C PHE A 75 11.17 0.20 8.15
N SER A 76 11.02 1.47 7.79
CA SER A 76 12.08 2.46 8.00
C SER A 76 12.32 2.71 9.49
N ASP A 77 13.41 3.43 9.82
CA ASP A 77 13.71 3.85 11.21
C ASP A 77 12.57 4.68 11.84
N SER A 78 11.79 5.37 11.01
CA SER A 78 10.60 6.14 11.43
C SER A 78 9.32 5.30 11.53
N GLY A 79 9.39 3.99 11.31
CA GLY A 79 8.25 3.07 11.31
C GLY A 79 7.37 3.18 10.06
N CYS A 80 7.91 3.61 8.92
CA CYS A 80 7.17 3.76 7.69
C CYS A 80 7.33 2.55 6.75
N PHE A 81 6.36 2.34 5.87
CA PHE A 81 6.40 1.34 4.79
C PHE A 81 6.03 1.99 3.45
N LEU A 82 6.32 1.31 2.34
CA LEU A 82 6.04 1.81 1.00
C LEU A 82 4.64 1.40 0.53
N LEU A 83 3.91 2.32 -0.07
CA LEU A 83 2.65 2.06 -0.75
C LEU A 83 2.75 2.52 -2.20
N VAL A 84 2.48 1.63 -3.14
CA VAL A 84 2.44 1.94 -4.58
C VAL A 84 1.01 1.87 -5.09
N VAL A 85 0.51 2.98 -5.61
CA VAL A 85 -0.86 3.08 -6.13
C VAL A 85 -0.85 3.25 -7.64
N PHE A 86 -1.38 2.26 -8.34
CA PHE A 86 -1.70 2.32 -9.76
C PHE A 86 -3.12 2.87 -9.90
N ALA A 87 -3.24 4.19 -9.76
CA ALA A 87 -4.51 4.88 -9.79
C ALA A 87 -5.08 4.97 -11.20
N ALA A 88 -6.40 4.81 -11.36
CA ALA A 88 -7.07 4.95 -12.66
C ALA A 88 -6.98 6.37 -13.25
N THR A 89 -6.68 7.36 -12.40
CA THR A 89 -6.60 8.79 -12.71
C THR A 89 -5.20 9.25 -13.11
N HIS A 90 -4.17 8.39 -12.99
CA HIS A 90 -2.77 8.74 -13.23
C HIS A 90 -2.14 7.78 -14.24
N ARG A 91 -1.23 8.30 -15.09
CA ARG A 91 -0.51 7.48 -16.09
C ARG A 91 0.64 6.68 -15.49
N ALA A 92 1.18 7.12 -14.37
CA ALA A 92 2.31 6.50 -13.69
C ALA A 92 1.90 6.07 -12.27
N PRO A 93 2.51 5.00 -11.73
CA PRO A 93 2.31 4.64 -10.34
C PRO A 93 2.75 5.77 -9.41
N GLN A 94 1.96 6.00 -8.36
CA GLN A 94 2.29 6.93 -7.29
C GLN A 94 2.90 6.16 -6.12
N PHE A 95 4.01 6.67 -5.59
CA PHE A 95 4.72 6.08 -4.47
C PHE A 95 4.43 6.91 -3.23
N PHE A 96 4.01 6.26 -2.16
CA PHE A 96 3.72 6.90 -0.88
C PHE A 96 4.54 6.25 0.22
N GLN A 97 5.10 7.07 1.10
CA GLN A 97 5.56 6.61 2.39
C GLN A 97 4.39 6.64 3.36
N CYS A 98 4.06 5.49 3.93
CA CYS A 98 2.94 5.34 4.85
C CYS A 98 3.43 5.07 6.26
N ARG A 99 2.83 5.75 7.25
CA ARG A 99 3.07 5.52 8.67
C ARG A 99 1.78 5.07 9.34
N GLY A 100 1.85 3.94 10.03
CA GLY A 100 0.74 3.45 10.83
C GLY A 100 0.39 4.42 11.96
N PRO A 101 -0.82 4.30 12.54
CA PRO A 101 -1.17 5.03 13.75
C PRO A 101 -0.12 4.71 14.82
N GLY A 102 0.59 5.74 15.29
CA GLY A 102 1.57 5.59 16.36
C GLY A 102 0.93 5.04 17.65
N PRO A 103 1.72 4.66 18.65
CA PRO A 103 1.17 4.30 19.96
C PRO A 103 0.26 5.44 20.41
N ALA A 104 -0.96 5.09 20.85
CA ALA A 104 -1.93 6.07 21.30
C ALA A 104 -1.26 7.03 22.30
N PRO A 105 -1.47 8.35 22.20
CA PRO A 105 -1.00 9.26 23.22
C PRO A 105 -1.50 8.77 24.59
N ALA A 106 -0.67 8.92 25.62
CA ALA A 106 -0.99 8.51 27.00
C ALA A 106 -2.43 8.89 27.36
N PRO A 107 -3.14 8.09 28.18
CA PRO A 107 -4.55 8.32 28.51
C PRO A 107 -4.73 9.69 29.17
N GLY A 108 -5.04 10.68 28.35
CA GLY A 108 -5.42 12.04 28.70
C GLY A 108 -6.86 12.30 28.26
N PRO A 109 -7.50 13.37 28.77
CA PRO A 109 -8.95 13.52 28.75
C PRO A 109 -9.56 13.93 27.39
N ALA A 110 -8.86 13.72 26.27
CA ALA A 110 -9.37 14.05 24.93
C ALA A 110 -9.53 12.78 24.10
N PRO A 111 -10.69 12.53 23.47
CA PRO A 111 -10.79 11.57 22.39
C PRO A 111 -9.95 12.12 21.24
N GLY A 112 -8.69 11.68 21.18
CA GLY A 112 -7.81 12.00 20.06
C GLY A 112 -8.46 11.53 18.75
N PRO A 113 -8.06 12.12 17.60
CA PRO A 113 -8.46 11.58 16.31
C PRO A 113 -8.17 10.07 16.30
N GLY A 114 -9.12 9.28 15.79
CA GLY A 114 -8.99 7.83 15.70
C GLY A 114 -7.69 7.40 14.98
N PRO A 115 -7.39 6.09 14.91
CA PRO A 115 -6.14 5.63 14.29
C PRO A 115 -5.95 6.29 12.91
N GLN A 116 -4.93 7.13 12.77
CA GLN A 116 -4.66 7.84 11.52
C GLN A 116 -3.51 7.15 10.79
N LEU A 117 -3.75 6.84 9.51
CA LEU A 117 -2.68 6.43 8.60
C LEU A 117 -2.20 7.69 7.90
N ASP A 118 -0.93 8.01 8.09
CA ASP A 118 -0.29 9.12 7.37
C ASP A 118 0.29 8.59 6.05
N CYS A 119 -0.03 9.23 4.94
CA CYS A 119 0.44 8.85 3.60
C CYS A 119 1.07 10.05 2.91
N GLN A 120 2.40 10.08 2.84
CA GLN A 120 3.15 11.14 2.18
C GLN A 120 3.58 10.70 0.78
N LEU A 121 3.21 11.47 -0.25
CA LEU A 121 3.64 11.20 -1.63
C LEU A 121 5.16 11.40 -1.77
N LEU A 122 5.85 10.38 -2.28
CA LEU A 122 7.24 10.43 -2.67
C LEU A 122 7.31 10.92 -4.12
N THR A 123 7.89 12.10 -4.30
CA THR A 123 8.15 12.66 -5.63
C THR A 123 9.60 12.40 -6.00
N ALA A 124 9.82 11.89 -7.20
CA ALA A 124 11.16 11.73 -7.73
C ALA A 124 11.60 13.05 -8.37
N SER A 125 12.84 13.49 -8.09
CA SER A 125 13.45 14.63 -8.80
C SER A 125 13.76 14.29 -10.26
N GLN A 126 13.94 13.00 -10.58
CA GLN A 126 14.29 12.48 -11.90
C GLN A 126 13.61 11.12 -12.14
N CYS A 127 13.12 10.90 -13.37
CA CYS A 127 12.55 9.62 -13.82
C CYS A 127 13.22 9.26 -15.15
N VAL A 128 13.86 8.09 -15.22
CA VAL A 128 14.53 7.60 -16.43
C VAL A 128 13.94 6.25 -16.81
N THR A 129 13.36 6.15 -17.99
CA THR A 129 12.92 4.88 -18.57
C THR A 129 14.11 4.25 -19.29
N LEU A 130 14.69 3.19 -18.71
CA LEU A 130 15.92 2.58 -19.22
C LEU A 130 15.72 1.64 -20.41
N TYR A 131 14.48 1.39 -20.84
CA TYR A 131 14.18 0.50 -21.96
C TYR A 131 13.04 1.09 -22.81
N GLN A 132 13.32 1.34 -24.09
CA GLN A 132 12.34 1.68 -25.14
C GLN A 132 12.11 0.47 -26.05
#